data_AF-A0A917HAX7-F1
#
_entry.id   AF-A0A917HAX7-F1
#
_cell.length_a   1.000
_cell.length_b   1.000
_cell.length_c   1.000
_cell.angle_alpha   90.00
_cell.angle_beta   90.00
_cell.angle_gamma   90.00
#
_symmetry.space_group_name_H-M   'P 1'
#
loop_
_entity.id
_entity.type
_entity.pdbx_description
1 polymer ?
#
loop_
_entity_poly.entity_id
_entity_poly.type
_entity_poly.pdbx_seq_one_letter_code
_entity_poly.pdbx_strand_id
1 'polypeptide(L)'
;MYKSNPVCNFLDLILENPYLWKNIRLELTENQWKWVYFFIIGGMTVNDIAAQENTTIEMVTHWEHQVRNKLKDAHLHKRISRDI
;
A
#
# COMPACT_ATOMS: atom_id res chain seq x y z
N MET A 1 11.33 22.24 -6.69
CA MET A 1 12.14 21.08 -6.28
C MET A 1 11.23 20.09 -5.55
N TYR A 2 10.65 19.12 -6.27
CA TYR A 2 9.89 18.05 -5.63
C TYR A 2 10.87 17.09 -4.99
N LYS A 3 10.87 17.01 -3.65
CA LYS A 3 11.68 16.03 -2.93
C LYS A 3 11.28 14.65 -3.41
N SER A 4 12.19 13.93 -4.08
CA SER A 4 12.02 12.52 -4.38
C SER A 4 11.81 11.77 -3.08
N ASN A 5 10.56 11.39 -2.82
CA ASN A 5 10.19 10.63 -1.64
C ASN A 5 10.59 9.17 -1.91
N PRO A 6 11.44 8.52 -1.08
CA PRO A 6 11.88 7.14 -1.34
C PRO A 6 10.74 6.12 -1.41
N VAL A 7 9.54 6.48 -0.92
CA VAL A 7 8.33 5.66 -1.05
C VAL A 7 7.78 5.63 -2.49
N CYS A 8 8.02 6.67 -3.30
CA CYS A 8 7.54 6.73 -4.69
C CYS A 8 8.25 5.68 -5.55
N ASN A 9 9.58 5.61 -5.48
CA ASN A 9 10.36 4.64 -6.26
C ASN A 9 10.01 3.17 -5.95
N PHE A 10 9.63 2.85 -4.72
CA PHE A 10 9.27 1.48 -4.35
C PHE A 10 7.87 1.09 -4.84
N LEU A 11 6.91 2.03 -4.80
CA LEU A 11 5.57 1.79 -5.33
C LEU A 11 5.58 1.64 -6.85
N ASP A 12 6.36 2.46 -7.55
CA ASP A 12 6.52 2.37 -8.99
C ASP A 12 7.11 1.00 -9.40
N LEU A 13 8.14 0.53 -8.69
CA LEU A 13 8.72 -0.80 -8.88
C LEU A 13 7.72 -1.95 -8.63
N ILE A 14 6.86 -1.81 -7.60
CA ILE A 14 5.84 -2.82 -7.30
C ILE A 14 4.72 -2.81 -8.35
N LEU A 15 4.31 -1.64 -8.84
CA LEU A 15 3.27 -1.51 -9.87
C LEU A 15 3.67 -2.19 -11.17
N GLU A 16 4.96 -2.20 -11.51
CA GLU A 16 5.49 -2.88 -12.70
C GLU A 16 5.54 -4.41 -12.58
N ASN A 17 5.39 -4.98 -11.36
CA ASN A 17 5.47 -6.43 -11.14
C ASN A 17 4.23 -7.00 -10.41
N PRO A 18 3.27 -7.58 -11.14
CA PRO A 18 2.04 -8.17 -10.59
C PRO A 18 2.27 -9.27 -9.54
N TYR A 19 3.38 -9.99 -9.60
CA TYR A 19 3.69 -11.06 -8.65
C TYR A 19 4.01 -10.52 -7.25
N LEU A 20 4.54 -9.30 -7.16
CA LEU A 20 4.83 -8.65 -5.89
C LEU A 20 3.54 -8.28 -5.13
N TRP A 21 2.50 -7.86 -5.85
CA TRP A 21 1.20 -7.57 -5.27
C TRP A 21 0.57 -8.78 -4.59
N LYS A 22 0.77 -9.99 -5.14
CA LYS A 22 0.26 -11.22 -4.52
C LYS A 22 0.92 -11.45 -3.15
N ASN A 23 2.24 -11.28 -3.07
CA ASN A 23 2.98 -11.44 -1.82
C ASN A 23 2.65 -10.35 -0.80
N ILE A 24 2.53 -9.10 -1.24
CA ILE A 24 2.13 -7.98 -0.39
C ILE A 24 0.72 -8.20 0.16
N ARG A 25 -0.22 -8.64 -0.67
CA ARG A 25 -1.60 -8.93 -0.24
C ARG A 25 -1.65 -9.96 0.89
N LEU A 26 -0.78 -10.97 0.87
CA LEU A 26 -0.72 -11.99 1.93
C LEU A 26 -0.29 -11.43 3.29
N GLU A 27 0.43 -10.30 3.31
CA GLU A 27 0.93 -9.68 4.55
C GLU A 27 0.01 -8.57 5.08
N LEU A 28 -1.02 -8.21 4.31
CA LEU A 28 -1.96 -7.15 4.63
C LEU A 28 -3.31 -7.75 5.09
N THR A 29 -3.95 -7.07 6.03
CA THR A 29 -5.35 -7.36 6.35
C THR A 29 -6.27 -6.89 5.22
N GLU A 30 -7.52 -7.35 5.20
CA GLU A 30 -8.48 -6.93 4.16
C GLU A 30 -8.64 -5.40 4.08
N ASN A 31 -8.73 -4.73 5.22
CA ASN A 31 -8.86 -3.26 5.28
C ASN A 31 -7.61 -2.54 4.77
N GLN A 32 -6.43 -3.07 5.09
CA GLN A 32 -5.16 -2.56 4.57
C GLN A 32 -5.05 -2.77 3.05
N TRP A 33 -5.50 -3.93 2.54
CA TRP A 33 -5.53 -4.21 1.11
C TRP A 33 -6.54 -3.32 0.38
N LYS A 34 -7.71 -3.06 0.96
CA LYS A 34 -8.68 -2.10 0.43
C LYS A 34 -8.07 -0.72 0.27
N TRP A 35 -7.32 -0.24 1.25
CA TRP A 35 -6.60 1.03 1.12
C TRP A 35 -5.65 1.02 -0.08
N VAL A 36 -4.82 -0.02 -0.23
CA VAL A 36 -3.92 -0.16 -1.39
C VAL A 36 -4.70 -0.15 -2.70
N TYR A 37 -5.76 -0.96 -2.79
CA TYR A 37 -6.54 -1.11 -4.00
C TYR A 37 -7.25 0.19 -4.40
N PHE A 38 -7.91 0.87 -3.48
CA PHE A 38 -8.63 2.10 -3.80
C PHE A 38 -7.70 3.31 -3.95
N PHE A 39 -6.69 3.46 -3.09
CA PHE A 39 -5.82 4.64 -3.10
C PHE A 39 -4.72 4.54 -4.17
N ILE A 40 -3.96 3.44 -4.18
CA ILE A 40 -2.79 3.30 -5.07
C ILE A 40 -3.23 2.87 -6.47
N ILE A 41 -4.07 1.84 -6.56
CA ILE A 41 -4.49 1.30 -7.86
C ILE A 41 -5.67 2.12 -8.43
N GLY A 42 -6.64 2.45 -7.59
CA GLY A 42 -7.86 3.17 -7.98
C GLY A 42 -7.74 4.69 -8.01
N GLY A 43 -6.66 5.27 -7.48
CA GLY A 43 -6.47 6.72 -7.43
C GLY A 43 -7.47 7.48 -6.57
N MET A 44 -8.23 6.80 -5.70
CA MET A 44 -9.22 7.40 -4.81
C MET A 44 -8.55 8.15 -3.66
N THR A 45 -9.20 9.19 -3.14
CA THR A 45 -8.70 9.89 -1.95
C THR A 45 -9.10 9.15 -0.67
N VAL A 46 -8.42 9.44 0.44
CA VAL A 46 -8.77 8.89 1.78
C VAL A 46 -10.22 9.20 2.15
N ASN A 47 -10.74 10.36 1.74
CA ASN A 47 -12.12 10.76 1.99
C ASN A 47 -13.12 9.91 1.20
N ASP A 48 -12.83 9.65 -0.07
CA ASP A 48 -13.69 8.82 -0.93
C ASP A 48 -13.73 7.38 -0.42
N ILE A 49 -12.59 6.86 0.03
CA ILE A 49 -12.49 5.52 0.63
C ILE A 49 -13.28 5.46 1.94
N ALA A 50 -13.17 6.48 2.79
CA ALA A 50 -13.92 6.55 4.04
C ALA A 50 -15.44 6.54 3.79
N ALA A 51 -15.90 7.33 2.80
CA ALA A 51 -17.30 7.35 2.40
C ALA A 51 -17.76 6.01 1.80
N GLN A 52 -16.96 5.40 0.94
CA GLN A 52 -17.29 4.13 0.28
C GLN A 52 -17.33 2.95 1.26
N GLU A 53 -16.35 2.86 2.16
CA GLU A 53 -16.25 1.77 3.14
C GLU A 53 -17.05 2.04 4.42
N ASN A 54 -17.84 3.13 4.44
CA ASN A 54 -18.63 3.59 5.59
C ASN A 54 -17.81 3.60 6.89
N THR A 55 -16.61 4.18 6.80
CA THR A 55 -15.65 4.26 7.90
C THR A 55 -15.19 5.72 8.09
N THR A 56 -14.35 5.97 9.10
CA THR A 56 -13.82 7.31 9.35
C THR A 56 -12.52 7.53 8.59
N ILE A 57 -12.26 8.79 8.21
CA ILE A 57 -10.98 9.21 7.61
C ILE A 57 -9.80 8.80 8.50
N GLU A 58 -9.96 8.86 9.82
CA GLU A 58 -8.96 8.44 10.79
C GLU A 58 -8.63 6.94 10.68
N MET A 59 -9.64 6.07 10.53
CA MET A 59 -9.43 4.64 10.31
C MET A 59 -8.69 4.37 9.00
N VAL A 60 -9.07 5.04 7.91
CA VAL A 60 -8.39 4.90 6.61
C VAL A 60 -6.94 5.40 6.71
N THR A 61 -6.70 6.49 7.43
CA THR A 61 -5.35 7.02 7.71
C THR A 61 -4.54 6.02 8.53
N HIS A 62 -5.16 5.33 9.49
CA HIS A 62 -4.51 4.27 10.24
C HIS A 62 -4.10 3.10 9.33
N TRP A 63 -4.95 2.70 8.39
CA TRP A 63 -4.63 1.67 7.39
C TRP A 63 -3.44 2.09 6.53
N GLU A 64 -3.43 3.33 6.05
CA GLU A 64 -2.29 3.91 5.31
C GLU A 64 -0.98 3.75 6.07
N HIS A 65 -0.95 4.20 7.34
CA HIS A 65 0.26 4.13 8.17
C HIS A 65 0.75 2.70 8.36
N GLN A 66 -0.16 1.77 8.65
CA GLN A 66 0.18 0.36 8.80
C GLN A 66 0.74 -0.26 7.52
N VAL A 67 0.10 0.01 6.37
CA VAL A 67 0.56 -0.46 5.06
C VAL A 67 1.95 0.10 4.76
N ARG A 68 2.15 1.41 4.89
CA ARG A 68 3.45 2.05 4.62
C ARG A 68 4.56 1.50 5.51
N ASN A 69 4.28 1.20 6.77
CA ASN A 69 5.25 0.59 7.68
C ASN A 69 5.62 -0.83 7.24
N LYS A 70 4.63 -1.64 6.85
CA LYS A 70 4.87 -3.00 6.31
C LYS A 70 5.63 -2.97 4.99
N LEU A 71 5.33 -2.02 4.11
CA LEU A 71 6.04 -1.84 2.83
C LEU A 71 7.50 -1.40 3.02
N LYS A 72 7.81 -0.70 4.12
CA LYS A 72 9.19 -0.33 4.48
C LYS A 72 9.92 -1.42 5.27
N ASP A 73 9.22 -2.48 5.69
CA ASP A 73 9.81 -3.54 6.49
C ASP A 73 10.83 -4.31 5.65
N ALA A 74 12.07 -4.35 6.12
CA ALA A 74 13.16 -5.10 5.48
C ALA A 74 12.83 -6.59 5.36
N HIS A 75 11.96 -7.14 6.21
CA HIS A 75 11.48 -8.52 6.09
C HIS A 75 10.59 -8.72 4.86
N LEU A 76 9.73 -7.75 4.53
CA LEU A 76 8.93 -7.76 3.32
C LEU A 76 9.84 -7.69 2.09
N HIS A 77 10.86 -6.81 2.12
CA HIS A 77 11.84 -6.67 1.04
C HIS A 77 12.61 -7.97 0.81
N LYS A 78 13.06 -8.63 1.89
CA LYS A 78 13.75 -9.93 1.79
C LYS A 78 12.87 -11.04 1.22
N ARG A 79 11.56 -11.05 1.51
CA ARG A 79 10.63 -12.04 0.95
C ARG A 79 10.36 -11.79 -0.53
N ILE A 80 10.14 -10.53 -0.88
CA ILE A 80 10.02 -10.09 -2.27
C ILE A 80 11.26 -10.50 -3.08
N SER A 81 12.46 -10.26 -2.56
CA SER A 81 13.72 -10.61 -3.24
C SER A 81 14.01 -12.11 -3.34
N ARG A 82 13.30 -12.99 -2.64
CA ARG A 82 13.45 -14.45 -2.82
C ARG A 82 12.61 -15.02 -3.95
N ASP A 83 11.57 -14.30 -4.35
CA ASP A 83 10.61 -14.74 -5.37
C ASP A 83 10.87 -14.12 -6.76
N ILE A 84 11.97 -13.36 -6.91
CA ILE A 84 12.46 -12.77 -8.18
C ILE A 84 13.69 -13.53 -8.67
#